data_AF-A0A1Y1K4H2-F1
#
_entry.id   AF-A0A1Y1K4H2-F1
#
_cell.length_a   1.000
_cell.length_b   1.000
_cell.length_c   1.000
_cell.angle_alpha   90.00
_cell.angle_beta   90.00
_cell.angle_gamma   90.00
#
_symmetry.space_group_name_H-M   'P 1'
#
loop_
_entity.id
_entity.type
_entity.pdbx_description
1 polymer ?
#
loop_
_entity_poly.entity_id
_entity_poly.type
_entity_poly.pdbx_seq_one_letter_code
_entity_poly.pdbx_strand_id
1 'polypeptide(L)'
;GNIAEIVERSGVHNGQGQGVLTGVYAAKVCCVLSVRVDELFHSAALRLPLPGFCSFLTELCKASYAQLFAKTDELPSTKKWWKKELEARQKPPATLLLHRIGEVTLKCIRSGRPLIHTMKVWSIVGPHFMQAACHKDP
;
A
#
# COMPACT_ATOMS: atom_id res chain seq x y z
N GLY A 1 5.06 -2.22 -20.30
CA GLY A 1 3.94 -2.92 -20.94
C GLY A 1 2.64 -2.33 -20.44
N ASN A 2 1.65 -2.16 -21.31
CA ASN A 2 0.32 -1.72 -20.92
C ASN A 2 -0.47 -2.92 -20.36
N ILE A 3 -1.20 -2.74 -19.25
CA ILE A 3 -2.04 -3.81 -18.67
C ILE A 3 -3.10 -4.26 -19.68
N ALA A 4 -3.68 -3.33 -20.45
CA ALA A 4 -4.66 -3.65 -21.49
C ALA A 4 -4.10 -4.60 -22.56
N GLU A 5 -2.86 -4.37 -22.99
CA GLU A 5 -2.16 -5.22 -23.96
C GLU A 5 -1.87 -6.63 -23.39
N ILE A 6 -1.54 -6.73 -22.10
CA ILE A 6 -1.30 -8.01 -21.43
C ILE A 6 -2.59 -8.82 -21.33
N VAL A 7 -3.71 -8.15 -21.02
CA VAL A 7 -5.04 -8.77 -20.94
C VAL A 7 -5.53 -9.22 -22.31
N GLU A 8 -5.34 -8.41 -23.35
CA GLU A 8 -5.68 -8.81 -24.73
C GLU A 8 -4.89 -10.05 -25.18
N ARG A 9 -3.57 -10.06 -24.95
CA ARG A 9 -2.70 -11.20 -25.28
C ARG A 9 -2.96 -12.47 -24.47
N SER A 10 -3.69 -12.34 -23.36
CA SER A 10 -4.05 -13.49 -22.53
C SER A 10 -5.23 -14.29 -23.07
N GLY A 11 -6.01 -13.73 -24.01
CA GLY A 11 -7.21 -14.37 -24.54
C GLY A 11 -8.34 -14.53 -23.51
N VAL A 12 -8.25 -13.86 -22.36
CA VAL A 12 -9.26 -13.92 -21.28
C VAL A 12 -10.66 -13.54 -21.73
N HIS A 13 -10.76 -12.67 -22.74
CA HIS A 13 -12.04 -12.24 -23.32
C HIS A 13 -12.54 -13.14 -24.45
N ASN A 14 -11.79 -14.16 -24.87
CA ASN A 14 -12.22 -15.07 -25.93
C ASN A 14 -13.18 -16.12 -25.35
N GLY A 15 -14.18 -16.55 -26.12
CA GLY A 15 -15.20 -17.52 -25.66
C GLY A 15 -14.68 -18.90 -25.22
N GLN A 16 -13.40 -19.19 -25.41
CA GLN A 16 -12.69 -20.38 -24.90
C GLN A 16 -11.90 -20.11 -23.61
N GLY A 17 -11.59 -18.85 -23.31
CA GLY A 17 -10.99 -18.43 -22.05
C GLY A 17 -12.07 -18.41 -20.98
N GLN A 18 -11.84 -19.11 -19.86
CA GLN A 18 -12.79 -19.18 -18.74
C GLN A 18 -12.97 -17.85 -17.99
N GLY A 19 -12.63 -16.70 -18.60
CA GLY A 19 -12.64 -15.38 -17.97
C GLY A 19 -11.53 -15.16 -16.93
N VAL A 20 -10.54 -16.05 -16.87
CA VAL A 20 -9.46 -16.03 -15.85
C VAL A 20 -8.10 -15.96 -16.50
N LEU A 21 -7.26 -15.01 -16.05
CA LEU A 21 -5.87 -14.89 -16.49
C LEU A 21 -5.09 -16.15 -16.11
N THR A 22 -4.32 -16.71 -17.04
CA THR A 22 -3.36 -17.77 -16.68
C THR A 22 -2.30 -17.22 -15.74
N GLY A 23 -1.65 -18.09 -14.95
CA GLY A 23 -0.67 -17.67 -13.94
C GLY A 23 0.44 -16.78 -14.49
N VAL A 24 0.87 -17.00 -15.74
CA VAL A 24 1.92 -16.18 -16.40
C VAL A 24 1.42 -14.76 -16.68
N TYR A 25 0.20 -14.61 -17.21
CA TYR A 25 -0.36 -13.28 -17.48
C TYR A 25 -0.72 -12.55 -16.18
N ALA A 26 -1.27 -13.26 -15.18
CA ALA A 26 -1.54 -12.70 -13.86
C ALA A 26 -0.26 -12.16 -13.21
N ALA A 27 0.84 -12.94 -13.21
CA ALA A 27 2.13 -12.50 -12.68
C ALA A 27 2.66 -11.26 -13.42
N LYS A 28 2.53 -11.19 -14.76
CA LYS A 28 2.92 -10.01 -15.54
C LYS A 28 2.11 -8.77 -15.16
N VAL A 29 0.79 -8.90 -14.99
CA VAL A 29 -0.08 -7.81 -14.54
C VAL A 29 0.33 -7.34 -13.14
N CYS A 30 0.57 -8.27 -12.20
CA CYS A 30 1.06 -7.94 -10.85
C CYS A 30 2.38 -7.16 -10.91
N CYS A 31 3.36 -7.60 -11.70
CA CYS A 31 4.64 -6.89 -11.84
C CYS A 31 4.46 -5.46 -12.37
N VAL A 32 3.64 -5.27 -13.41
CA VAL A 32 3.37 -3.94 -13.96
C VAL A 32 2.68 -3.07 -12.90
N LEU A 33 1.68 -3.60 -12.19
CA LEU A 33 0.99 -2.87 -11.13
C LEU A 33 1.93 -2.48 -9.99
N SER A 34 2.83 -3.38 -9.56
CA SER A 34 3.83 -3.07 -8.54
C SER A 34 4.71 -1.87 -8.93
N VAL A 35 5.19 -1.85 -10.18
CA VAL A 35 5.97 -0.71 -10.71
C VAL A 35 5.13 0.57 -10.73
N ARG A 36 3.86 0.51 -11.15
CA ARG A 36 2.98 1.70 -11.15
C ARG A 36 2.69 2.22 -9.75
N VAL A 37 2.56 1.34 -8.77
CA VAL A 37 2.42 1.73 -7.36
C VAL A 37 3.68 2.44 -6.88
N ASP A 38 4.87 1.93 -7.21
CA ASP A 38 6.14 2.59 -6.88
C ASP A 38 6.25 3.98 -7.51
N GLU A 39 5.91 4.10 -8.80
CA GLU A 39 5.87 5.38 -9.54
C GLU A 39 4.88 6.37 -8.92
N LEU A 40 3.73 5.89 -8.43
CA LEU A 40 2.72 6.71 -7.76
C LEU A 40 3.25 7.31 -6.46
N PHE A 41 3.83 6.47 -5.58
CA PHE A 41 4.44 6.95 -4.32
C PHE A 41 5.62 7.90 -4.59
N HIS A 42 6.46 7.58 -5.57
CA HIS A 42 7.55 8.44 -6.01
C HIS A 42 7.03 9.81 -6.49
N SER A 43 6.01 9.80 -7.34
CA SER A 43 5.39 11.02 -7.87
C SER A 43 4.72 11.83 -6.76
N ALA A 44 4.04 11.18 -5.81
CA ALA A 44 3.45 11.86 -4.67
C ALA A 44 4.50 12.62 -3.85
N ALA A 45 5.65 11.99 -3.56
CA ALA A 45 6.73 12.59 -2.79
C ALA A 45 7.35 13.84 -3.46
N LEU A 46 7.52 13.81 -4.79
CA LEU A 46 8.28 14.83 -5.51
C LEU A 46 7.42 15.87 -6.24
N ARG A 47 6.21 15.50 -6.67
CA ARG A 47 5.41 16.31 -7.59
C ARG A 47 4.19 16.95 -6.95
N LEU A 48 3.70 16.43 -5.82
CA LEU A 48 2.58 17.07 -5.14
C LEU A 48 3.01 18.40 -4.49
N PRO A 49 2.16 19.44 -4.58
CA PRO A 49 2.31 20.65 -3.78
C PRO A 49 2.05 20.31 -2.30
N LEU A 50 2.57 21.14 -1.39
CA LEU A 50 2.55 20.86 0.05
C LEU A 50 1.16 20.48 0.60
N PRO A 51 0.05 21.19 0.28
CA PRO A 51 -1.27 20.79 0.79
C PRO A 51 -1.72 19.41 0.30
N GLY A 52 -1.49 19.11 -0.98
CA GLY A 52 -1.82 17.80 -1.57
C GLY A 52 -0.96 16.69 -0.99
N PHE A 53 0.32 16.96 -0.74
CA PHE A 53 1.23 16.02 -0.10
C PHE A 53 0.86 15.73 1.36
N CYS A 54 0.48 16.75 2.13
CA CYS A 54 -0.03 16.59 3.49
C CYS A 54 -1.31 15.76 3.52
N SER A 55 -2.26 16.03 2.60
CA SER A 55 -3.49 15.24 2.49
C SER A 55 -3.20 13.77 2.14
N PHE A 56 -2.33 13.55 1.16
CA PHE A 56 -1.86 12.21 0.79
C PHE A 56 -1.27 11.44 1.98
N LEU A 57 -0.35 12.06 2.73
CA LEU A 57 0.26 11.44 3.90
C LEU A 57 -0.75 11.18 5.02
N THR A 58 -1.73 12.06 5.19
CA THR A 58 -2.79 11.89 6.20
C THR A 58 -3.62 10.64 5.90
N GLU A 59 -4.08 10.47 4.66
CA GLU A 59 -4.82 9.27 4.25
C GLU A 59 -3.95 8.00 4.30
N LEU A 60 -2.67 8.12 3.93
CA LEU A 60 -1.73 7.01 4.00
C LEU A 60 -1.48 6.56 5.46
N CYS A 61 -1.35 7.49 6.41
CA CYS A 61 -1.25 7.19 7.84
C CYS A 61 -2.53 6.50 8.34
N LYS A 62 -3.74 6.95 7.96
CA LYS A 62 -5.00 6.28 8.32
C LYS A 62 -5.06 4.85 7.79
N ALA A 63 -4.68 4.64 6.53
CA ALA A 63 -4.65 3.31 5.92
C ALA A 63 -3.62 2.40 6.61
N SER A 64 -2.41 2.94 6.90
CA SER A 64 -1.40 2.22 7.66
C SER A 64 -1.87 1.90 9.08
N TYR A 65 -2.60 2.80 9.74
CA TYR A 65 -3.19 2.54 11.04
C TYR A 65 -4.19 1.38 10.97
N ALA A 66 -5.07 1.37 9.98
CA ALA A 66 -6.00 0.25 9.78
C ALA A 66 -5.25 -1.08 9.49
N GLN A 67 -4.11 -1.05 8.81
CA GLN A 67 -3.31 -2.26 8.58
C GLN A 67 -2.65 -2.78 9.86
N LEU A 68 -2.05 -1.89 10.65
CA LEU A 68 -1.28 -2.22 11.86
C LEU A 68 -2.19 -2.59 13.04
N PHE A 69 -3.28 -1.85 13.21
CA PHE A 69 -4.11 -1.90 14.43
C PHE A 69 -5.52 -2.45 14.19
N ALA A 70 -5.84 -2.95 13.00
CA ALA A 70 -7.05 -3.73 12.82
C ALA A 70 -6.95 -4.98 13.68
N LYS A 71 -7.51 -4.90 14.89
CA LYS A 71 -7.87 -6.06 15.71
C LYS A 71 -8.63 -7.00 14.79
N THR A 72 -8.18 -8.24 14.70
CA THR A 72 -9.04 -9.29 14.18
C THR A 72 -10.26 -9.26 15.09
N ASP A 73 -11.42 -8.84 14.58
CA ASP A 73 -12.65 -8.94 15.35
C ASP A 73 -12.75 -10.38 15.84
N GLU A 74 -12.63 -10.55 17.15
CA GLU A 74 -12.86 -11.80 17.85
C GLU A 74 -14.37 -12.10 17.74
N LEU A 75 -14.82 -12.49 16.55
CA LEU A 75 -16.14 -13.08 16.40
C LEU A 75 -16.07 -14.44 17.11
N PRO A 76 -16.93 -14.70 18.11
CA PRO A 76 -16.92 -15.97 18.83
C PRO A 76 -17.42 -17.04 17.87
N SER A 77 -16.53 -17.71 17.15
CA SER A 77 -16.92 -18.80 16.27
C SER A 77 -15.83 -19.85 16.17
N THR A 78 -15.98 -20.85 17.02
CA THR A 78 -15.35 -22.18 17.04
C THR A 78 -15.42 -22.97 15.73
N LYS A 79 -15.80 -22.37 14.58
CA LYS A 79 -16.08 -23.12 13.33
C LYS A 79 -15.15 -22.85 12.15
N LYS A 80 -14.16 -21.94 12.19
CA LYS A 80 -13.40 -21.58 10.96
C LYS A 80 -11.92 -21.20 11.17
N TRP A 81 -11.19 -21.92 12.02
CA TRP A 81 -9.75 -21.67 12.22
C TRP A 81 -8.94 -21.76 10.91
N TRP A 82 -9.29 -22.65 9.98
CA TRP A 82 -8.65 -22.76 8.65
C TRP A 82 -8.97 -21.60 7.70
N LYS A 83 -10.12 -20.93 7.85
CA LYS A 83 -10.47 -19.76 7.03
C LYS A 83 -9.70 -18.52 7.51
N LYS A 84 -9.44 -18.42 8.82
CA LYS A 84 -8.63 -17.37 9.44
C LYS A 84 -7.17 -17.42 8.96
N GLU A 85 -6.58 -18.60 8.87
CA GLU A 85 -5.20 -18.79 8.36
C GLU A 85 -5.05 -18.37 6.89
N LEU A 86 -6.04 -18.69 6.06
CA LEU A 86 -6.04 -18.33 4.64
C LEU A 86 -6.21 -16.81 4.43
N GLU A 87 -7.09 -16.16 5.20
CA GLU A 87 -7.32 -14.71 5.15
C GLU A 87 -6.12 -13.92 5.72
N ALA A 88 -5.50 -14.42 6.81
CA ALA A 88 -4.30 -13.84 7.38
C ALA A 88 -3.10 -13.89 6.42
N ARG A 89 -2.96 -14.98 5.65
CA ARG A 89 -1.96 -15.12 4.58
C ARG A 89 -2.22 -14.25 3.35
N GLN A 90 -3.47 -13.83 3.12
CA GLN A 90 -3.85 -12.96 2.00
C GLN A 90 -3.75 -11.47 2.35
N LYS A 91 -3.71 -11.11 3.64
CA LYS A 91 -3.56 -9.73 4.05
C LYS A 91 -2.14 -9.25 3.70
N PRO A 92 -1.99 -8.13 2.98
CA PRO A 92 -0.67 -7.57 2.73
C PRO A 92 0.05 -7.36 4.07
N PRO A 93 1.38 -7.56 4.14
CA PRO A 93 2.12 -7.47 5.39
C PRO A 93 1.80 -6.13 6.07
N ALA A 94 1.41 -6.18 7.35
CA ALA A 94 0.88 -5.02 8.08
C ALA A 94 1.84 -3.82 8.08
N THR A 95 3.13 -4.07 7.87
CA THR A 95 4.20 -3.07 7.80
C THR A 95 4.42 -2.45 6.42
N LEU A 96 3.72 -2.92 5.37
CA LEU A 96 3.95 -2.47 3.98
C LEU A 96 3.68 -0.97 3.83
N LEU A 97 2.54 -0.46 4.31
CA LEU A 97 2.25 0.97 4.21
C LEU A 97 3.11 1.80 5.16
N LEU A 98 3.44 1.30 6.36
CA LEU A 98 4.34 1.99 7.29
C LEU A 98 5.71 2.24 6.65
N HIS A 99 6.27 1.22 5.99
CA HIS A 99 7.50 1.34 5.22
C HIS A 99 7.37 2.37 4.09
N ARG A 100 6.25 2.37 3.36
CA ARG A 100 6.00 3.36 2.29
C ARG A 100 5.90 4.79 2.82
N ILE A 101 5.28 5.01 3.98
CA ILE A 101 5.25 6.33 4.63
C ILE A 101 6.68 6.80 4.93
N GLY A 102 7.52 5.90 5.47
CA GLY A 102 8.95 6.15 5.70
C GLY A 102 9.68 6.59 4.44
N GLU A 103 9.60 5.79 3.38
CA GLU A 103 10.24 6.07 2.09
C GLU A 103 9.81 7.41 1.49
N VAL A 104 8.50 7.68 1.45
CA VAL A 104 7.94 8.93 0.90
C VAL A 104 8.38 10.14 1.72
N THR A 105 8.38 10.01 3.05
CA THR A 105 8.82 11.07 3.97
C THR A 105 10.29 11.39 3.76
N LEU A 106 11.14 10.36 3.78
CA LEU A 106 12.58 10.49 3.57
C LEU A 106 12.90 11.10 2.20
N LYS A 107 12.15 10.72 1.16
CA LYS A 107 12.32 11.28 -0.17
C LYS A 107 11.94 12.77 -0.22
N CYS A 108 10.88 13.18 0.46
CA CYS A 108 10.52 14.60 0.60
C CYS A 108 11.64 15.38 1.31
N ILE A 109 12.16 14.87 2.43
CA ILE A 109 13.23 15.51 3.21
C ILE A 109 14.51 15.68 2.38
N ARG A 110 14.88 14.66 1.60
CA ARG A 110 16.11 14.66 0.79
C ARG A 110 15.98 15.40 -0.55
N SER A 111 14.79 15.88 -0.90
CA SER A 111 14.53 16.51 -2.22
C SER A 111 14.93 17.99 -2.32
N GLY A 112 15.53 18.58 -1.28
CA GLY A 112 15.91 20.00 -1.27
C GLY A 112 14.74 20.98 -1.07
N ARG A 113 13.57 20.48 -0.68
CA ARG A 113 12.40 21.31 -0.35
C ARG A 113 12.67 22.19 0.88
N PRO A 114 12.02 23.37 0.98
CA PRO A 114 12.17 24.25 2.14
C PRO A 114 11.83 23.55 3.47
N LEU A 115 12.48 23.96 4.56
CA LEU A 115 12.31 23.37 5.90
C LEU A 115 10.84 23.26 6.33
N ILE A 116 10.00 24.24 5.97
CA ILE A 116 8.57 24.23 6.28
C ILE A 116 7.84 22.99 5.72
N HIS A 117 8.27 22.44 4.58
CA HIS A 117 7.72 21.18 4.07
C HIS A 117 8.01 20.04 5.03
N THR A 118 9.27 19.90 5.44
CA THR A 118 9.69 18.86 6.41
C THR A 118 8.95 19.00 7.72
N MET A 119 8.81 20.20 8.26
CA MET A 119 8.09 20.44 9.52
C MET A 119 6.61 20.03 9.41
N LYS A 120 5.92 20.44 8.33
CA LYS A 120 4.51 20.06 8.13
C LYS A 120 4.33 18.57 7.92
N VAL A 121 5.21 17.95 7.12
CA VAL A 121 5.20 16.50 6.91
C VAL A 121 5.42 15.76 8.22
N TRP A 122 6.41 16.18 9.01
CA TRP A 122 6.73 15.58 10.30
C TRP A 122 5.59 15.70 11.31
N SER A 123 4.85 16.82 11.32
CA SER A 123 3.67 16.97 12.18
C SER A 123 2.56 15.93 11.91
N ILE A 124 2.56 15.32 10.72
CA ILE A 124 1.59 14.28 10.33
C ILE A 124 2.15 12.89 10.61
N VAL A 125 3.35 12.60 10.13
CA VAL A 125 3.92 11.23 10.17
C VAL A 125 4.60 10.91 11.50
N GLY A 126 5.09 11.91 12.23
CA GLY A 126 5.78 11.74 13.51
C GLY A 126 4.90 11.05 14.56
N PRO A 127 3.67 11.53 14.84
CA PRO A 127 2.74 10.86 15.74
C PRO A 127 2.44 9.42 15.31
N HIS A 128 2.25 9.17 14.01
CA HIS A 128 2.00 7.82 13.48
C HIS A 128 3.19 6.88 13.68
N PHE A 129 4.42 7.34 13.41
CA PHE A 129 5.63 6.55 13.65
C PHE A 129 5.83 6.25 15.13
N MET A 130 5.57 7.22 16.01
CA MET A 130 5.64 7.01 17.45
C MET A 130 4.62 5.96 17.90
N GLN A 131 3.37 6.05 17.42
CA GLN A 131 2.34 5.05 17.72
C GLN A 131 2.73 3.65 17.23
N ALA A 132 3.26 3.54 16.01
CA ALA A 132 3.72 2.27 15.45
C ALA A 132 4.90 1.67 16.23
N ALA A 133 5.86 2.50 16.65
CA ALA A 133 7.01 2.06 17.45
C ALA A 133 6.65 1.65 18.88
N CYS A 134 5.57 2.23 19.43
CA CYS A 134 5.07 1.88 20.76
C CYS A 134 4.04 0.74 20.76
N HIS A 135 3.67 0.20 19.59
CA HIS A 135 2.79 -0.95 19.54
C HIS A 135 3.56 -2.20 19.95
N LYS A 136 3.03 -2.95 20.92
CA LYS A 136 3.54 -4.31 21.20
C LYS A 136 3.12 -5.18 20.02
N ASP A 137 4.09 -5.78 19.33
CA ASP A 137 3.80 -6.86 18.38
C ASP A 137 2.94 -7.92 19.10
N PRO A 138 1.88 -8.44 18.46
CA PRO A 138 1.04 -9.49 19.05
C PRO A 138 1.83 -10.77 19.34
#